data_AF-A0AAW7QJV3-F1
#
_entry.id   AF-A0AAW7QJV3-F1
#
_cell.length_a   1.000
_cell.length_b   1.000
_cell.length_c   1.000
_cell.angle_alpha   90.00
_cell.angle_beta   90.00
_cell.angle_gamma   90.00
#
_symmetry.space_group_name_H-M   'P 1'
#
loop_
_entity.id
_entity.type
_entity.pdbx_description
1 polymer ?
#
loop_
_entity_poly.entity_id
_entity_poly.type
_entity_poly.pdbx_seq_one_letter_code
_entity_poly.pdbx_strand_id
1 'polypeptide(L)'
;MIVLNYSHPITPAQQEQIVALVGQAIEQVIDIPSQIDQQQPLAPQIVAMADAAGLSAQQWQSEAILINLPALNFSAAALLAELHGRMGYFPPVLRIRPVAGFMPPRYEVAEILNLQVLRDEARTRRSQ
;
A
#
# COMPACT_ATOMS: atom_id res chain seq x y z
N MET A 1 -12.33 5.94 -3.62
CA MET A 1 -11.39 5.08 -2.86
C MET A 1 -10.45 5.90 -1.99
N ILE A 2 -9.98 5.31 -0.90
CA ILE A 2 -8.96 5.88 -0.02
C ILE A 2 -7.58 5.33 -0.41
N VAL A 3 -6.58 6.20 -0.50
CA VAL A 3 -5.17 5.80 -0.67
C VAL A 3 -4.44 6.01 0.65
N LEU A 4 -3.92 4.93 1.24
CA LEU A 4 -3.05 5.00 2.41
C LEU A 4 -1.60 5.02 1.95
N ASN A 5 -0.91 6.13 2.20
CA ASN A 5 0.45 6.34 1.73
C ASN A 5 1.47 6.23 2.88
N TYR A 6 2.23 5.14 2.90
CA TYR A 6 3.31 4.90 3.87
C TYR A 6 4.70 5.23 3.28
N SER A 7 4.77 6.14 2.31
CA SER A 7 6.00 6.45 1.57
C SER A 7 6.09 7.95 1.29
N HIS A 8 6.91 8.34 0.31
CA HIS A 8 6.97 9.73 -0.14
C HIS A 8 5.60 10.23 -0.64
N PRO A 9 5.31 11.54 -0.51
CA PRO A 9 4.04 12.12 -0.93
C PRO A 9 3.66 11.76 -2.37
N ILE A 10 2.40 11.36 -2.58
CA ILE A 10 1.87 11.04 -3.91
C ILE A 10 1.55 12.33 -4.64
N THR A 11 2.28 12.59 -5.74
CA THR A 11 2.13 13.79 -6.55
C THR A 11 0.78 13.81 -7.30
N PRO A 12 0.27 14.98 -7.73
CA PRO A 12 -0.96 15.06 -8.52
C PRO A 12 -0.94 14.20 -9.80
N ALA A 13 0.19 14.18 -10.52
CA ALA A 13 0.34 13.34 -11.70
C ALA A 13 0.26 11.84 -11.37
N GLN A 14 0.77 11.42 -10.20
CA GLN A 14 0.63 10.03 -9.76
C GLN A 14 -0.81 9.72 -9.33
N GLN A 15 -1.54 10.68 -8.74
CA GLN A 15 -2.97 10.52 -8.45
C GLN A 15 -3.79 10.30 -9.73
N GLU A 16 -3.50 11.06 -10.79
CA GLU A 16 -4.13 10.84 -12.11
C GLU A 16 -3.82 9.45 -12.67
N GLN A 17 -2.57 9.00 -12.58
CA GLN A 17 -2.17 7.65 -12.99
C GLN A 17 -2.90 6.56 -12.20
N ILE A 18 -3.05 6.74 -10.88
CA ILE A 18 -3.79 5.83 -10.01
C ILE A 18 -5.25 5.74 -10.44
N VAL A 19 -5.92 6.88 -10.64
CA VAL A 19 -7.33 6.92 -11.08
C VAL A 19 -7.50 6.24 -12.44
N ALA A 20 -6.57 6.46 -13.38
CA ALA A 20 -6.59 5.83 -14.68
C ALA A 20 -6.42 4.30 -14.62
N LEU A 21 -5.53 3.81 -13.75
CA LEU A 21 -5.28 2.37 -13.59
C LEU A 21 -6.40 1.64 -12.84
N VAL A 22 -7.00 2.29 -11.84
CA VAL A 22 -8.05 1.67 -11.00
C VAL A 22 -9.45 1.87 -11.59
N GLY A 23 -9.68 2.95 -12.35
CA GLY A 23 -11.01 3.30 -12.85
C GLY A 23 -11.94 3.89 -11.79
N GLN A 24 -11.41 4.28 -10.62
CA GLN A 24 -12.16 4.87 -9.51
C GLN A 24 -11.45 6.14 -9.01
N ALA A 25 -12.23 7.18 -8.68
CA ALA A 25 -11.71 8.41 -8.11
C ALA A 25 -11.08 8.21 -6.72
N ILE A 26 -10.02 8.96 -6.45
CA ILE A 26 -9.45 9.08 -5.11
C ILE A 26 -10.30 10.08 -4.32
N GLU A 27 -10.90 9.61 -3.23
CA GLU A 27 -11.68 10.44 -2.30
C GLU A 27 -10.77 11.08 -1.26
N GLN A 28 -9.73 10.37 -0.86
CA GLN A 28 -8.80 10.80 0.17
C GLN A 28 -7.43 10.13 -0.04
N VAL A 29 -6.36 10.91 0.14
CA VAL A 29 -5.01 10.39 0.36
C VAL A 29 -4.64 10.65 1.82
N ILE A 30 -4.23 9.62 2.54
CA ILE A 30 -3.78 9.71 3.93
C ILE A 30 -2.28 9.41 3.96
N ASP A 31 -1.47 10.45 4.18
CA ASP A 31 -0.03 10.31 4.34
C ASP A 31 0.31 9.88 5.78
N ILE A 32 0.98 8.73 5.91
CA ILE A 32 1.28 8.09 7.19
C ILE A 32 2.80 7.94 7.31
N PRO A 33 3.43 8.55 8.33
CA PRO A 33 4.85 8.36 8.59
C PRO A 33 5.20 6.88 8.77
N SER A 34 6.24 6.43 8.07
CA SER A 34 6.64 5.01 8.06
C SER A 34 7.99 4.75 8.71
N GLN A 35 8.57 5.75 9.38
CA GLN A 35 9.85 5.62 10.05
C GLN A 35 9.72 4.66 11.23
N ILE A 36 10.74 3.82 11.40
CA ILE A 36 10.85 2.89 12.52
C ILE A 36 12.15 3.15 13.29
N ASP A 37 12.14 2.85 14.58
CA ASP A 37 13.35 2.66 15.36
C ASP A 37 13.86 1.23 15.18
N GLN A 38 15.04 1.11 14.57
CA GLN A 38 15.69 -0.18 14.30
C GLN A 38 16.23 -0.87 15.56
N GLN A 39 16.30 -0.16 16.69
CA GLN A 39 16.73 -0.71 17.98
C GLN A 39 15.58 -1.26 18.82
N GLN A 40 14.33 -1.11 18.35
CA GLN A 40 13.13 -1.56 19.03
C GLN A 40 12.44 -2.70 18.27
N PRO A 41 11.61 -3.52 18.94
CA PRO A 41 10.81 -4.53 18.27
C PRO A 41 9.94 -3.92 17.15
N LEU A 42 9.93 -4.57 15.99
CA LEU A 42 9.22 -4.06 14.81
C LEU A 42 7.70 -4.16 14.94
N ALA A 43 7.17 -5.27 15.46
CA ALA A 43 5.73 -5.56 15.42
C ALA A 43 4.85 -4.47 16.08
N PRO A 44 5.14 -3.96 17.30
CA PRO A 44 4.34 -2.87 17.89
C PRO A 44 4.38 -1.58 17.06
N GLN A 45 5.51 -1.28 16.41
CA GLN A 45 5.65 -0.11 15.56
C GLN A 45 4.80 -0.23 14.28
N ILE A 46 4.64 -1.45 13.76
CA ILE A 46 3.79 -1.72 12.59
C ILE A 46 2.30 -1.62 12.92
N VAL A 47 1.89 -2.11 14.09
CA VAL A 47 0.51 -1.92 14.58
C VAL A 47 0.21 -0.43 14.71
N ALA A 48 1.11 0.33 15.34
CA ALA A 48 0.96 1.78 15.46
C ALA A 48 0.93 2.49 14.09
N MET A 49 1.74 2.03 13.12
CA MET A 49 1.72 2.54 11.74
C MET A 49 0.38 2.27 11.05
N ALA A 50 -0.21 1.08 11.24
CA ALA A 50 -1.54 0.78 10.71
C ALA A 50 -2.63 1.62 11.40
N ASP A 51 -2.56 1.79 12.73
CA ASP A 51 -3.50 2.59 13.51
C ASP A 51 -3.48 4.07 13.12
N ALA A 52 -2.31 4.60 12.72
CA ALA A 52 -2.15 5.98 12.27
C ALA A 52 -2.96 6.33 11.00
N ALA A 53 -3.51 5.33 10.29
CA ALA A 53 -4.47 5.57 9.21
C ALA A 53 -5.79 6.19 9.71
N GLY A 54 -6.10 6.08 11.02
CA GLY A 54 -7.30 6.65 11.63
C GLY A 54 -8.62 6.02 11.18
N LEU A 55 -8.56 4.87 10.50
CA LEU A 55 -9.74 4.14 10.04
C LEU A 55 -10.33 3.28 11.15
N SER A 56 -11.66 3.31 11.27
CA SER A 56 -12.42 2.40 12.14
C SER A 56 -12.39 0.97 11.61
N ALA A 57 -12.70 0.01 12.48
CA ALA A 57 -12.82 -1.40 12.10
C ALA A 57 -13.83 -1.62 10.95
N GLN A 58 -14.92 -0.84 10.92
CA GLN A 58 -15.90 -0.91 9.83
C GLN A 58 -15.31 -0.40 8.52
N GLN A 59 -14.61 0.75 8.54
CA GLN A 59 -13.98 1.30 7.33
C GLN A 59 -12.93 0.35 6.73
N TRP A 60 -12.13 -0.32 7.57
CA TRP A 60 -11.17 -1.33 7.09
C TRP A 60 -11.81 -2.48 6.30
N GLN A 61 -13.08 -2.80 6.57
CA GLN A 61 -13.80 -3.90 5.94
C GLN A 61 -14.67 -3.46 4.76
N SER A 62 -15.14 -2.21 4.76
CA SER A 62 -16.12 -1.72 3.77
C SER A 62 -15.54 -0.78 2.72
N GLU A 63 -14.49 -0.02 3.04
CA GLU A 63 -13.95 0.98 2.13
C GLU A 63 -13.08 0.36 1.02
N ALA A 64 -13.12 0.99 -0.15
CA ALA A 64 -12.15 0.70 -1.20
C ALA A 64 -10.81 1.34 -0.82
N ILE A 65 -9.83 0.54 -0.43
CA ILE A 65 -8.53 0.99 0.09
C ILE A 65 -7.39 0.52 -0.83
N LEU A 66 -6.50 1.44 -1.18
CA LEU A 66 -5.28 1.21 -1.95
C LEU A 66 -4.04 1.60 -1.13
N ILE A 67 -3.02 0.75 -1.11
CA ILE A 67 -1.86 0.94 -0.23
C ILE A 67 -0.62 1.31 -1.04
N ASN A 68 0.06 2.40 -0.67
CA ASN A 68 1.46 2.62 -1.05
C ASN A 68 2.35 2.18 0.11
N LEU A 69 3.07 1.07 -0.07
CA LEU A 69 3.85 0.44 1.00
C LEU A 69 5.07 1.29 1.40
N PRO A 70 5.57 1.11 2.64
CA PRO A 70 6.84 1.69 3.03
C PRO A 70 8.01 1.05 2.27
N ALA A 71 9.09 1.83 2.09
CA ALA A 71 10.24 1.39 1.30
C ALA A 71 11.07 0.30 1.99
N LEU A 72 11.07 0.23 3.33
CA LEU A 72 11.80 -0.80 4.06
C LEU A 72 11.04 -2.14 3.99
N ASN A 73 11.69 -3.14 3.42
CA ASN A 73 11.10 -4.45 3.13
C ASN A 73 10.48 -5.15 4.36
N PHE A 74 11.15 -5.14 5.51
CA PHE A 74 10.64 -5.75 6.74
C PHE A 74 9.37 -5.05 7.22
N SER A 75 9.35 -3.72 7.16
CA SER A 75 8.16 -2.94 7.50
C SER A 75 7.01 -3.20 6.53
N ALA A 76 7.28 -3.25 5.23
CA ALA A 76 6.27 -3.54 4.22
C ALA A 76 5.65 -4.94 4.41
N ALA A 77 6.48 -5.96 4.63
CA ALA A 77 6.03 -7.33 4.83
C ALA A 77 5.18 -7.47 6.11
N ALA A 78 5.63 -6.88 7.22
CA ALA A 78 4.88 -6.90 8.47
C ALA A 78 3.57 -6.12 8.37
N LEU A 79 3.58 -4.95 7.72
CA LEU A 79 2.38 -4.14 7.51
C LEU A 79 1.35 -4.89 6.64
N LEU A 80 1.79 -5.58 5.59
CA LEU A 80 0.89 -6.42 4.79
C LEU A 80 0.20 -7.51 5.61
N ALA A 81 0.92 -8.15 6.54
CA ALA A 81 0.34 -9.16 7.42
C ALA A 81 -0.71 -8.55 8.37
N GLU A 82 -0.40 -7.39 8.95
CA GLU A 82 -1.31 -6.64 9.82
C GLU A 82 -2.59 -6.21 9.08
N LEU A 83 -2.42 -5.59 7.91
CA LEU A 83 -3.54 -5.13 7.07
C LEU A 83 -4.41 -6.30 6.60
N HIS A 84 -3.80 -7.42 6.22
CA HIS A 84 -4.55 -8.63 5.85
C HIS A 84 -5.46 -9.10 6.99
N GLY A 85 -5.00 -9.01 8.24
CA GLY A 85 -5.84 -9.33 9.42
C GLY A 85 -7.01 -8.37 9.60
N ARG A 86 -6.80 -7.06 9.40
CA ARG A 86 -7.83 -6.03 9.56
C ARG A 86 -8.88 -6.05 8.45
N MET A 87 -8.44 -6.33 7.21
CA MET A 87 -9.27 -6.25 6.01
C MET A 87 -9.91 -7.60 5.65
N GLY A 88 -9.34 -8.72 6.09
CA GLY A 88 -9.80 -10.07 5.74
C GLY A 88 -9.32 -10.58 4.38
N TYR A 89 -8.56 -9.77 3.63
CA TYR A 89 -7.96 -10.08 2.34
C TYR A 89 -6.65 -9.31 2.16
N PHE A 90 -5.83 -9.68 1.18
CA PHE A 90 -4.62 -8.91 0.89
C PHE A 90 -4.99 -7.62 0.13
N PRO A 91 -4.61 -6.43 0.62
CA PRO A 91 -4.92 -5.20 -0.09
C PRO A 91 -4.20 -5.11 -1.44
N PRO A 92 -4.79 -4.41 -2.43
CA PRO A 92 -4.04 -4.00 -3.61
C PRO A 92 -2.97 -2.97 -3.24
N VAL A 93 -1.81 -3.03 -3.91
CA VAL A 93 -0.68 -2.14 -3.60
C VAL A 93 -0.16 -1.41 -4.83
N LEU A 94 0.26 -0.15 -4.64
CA LEU A 94 0.94 0.61 -5.68
C LEU A 94 2.33 0.04 -5.94
N ARG A 95 2.72 -0.03 -7.22
CA ARG A 95 4.13 -0.12 -7.60
C ARG A 95 4.57 1.17 -8.29
N ILE A 96 5.33 1.98 -7.57
CA ILE A 96 5.96 3.18 -8.10
C ILE A 96 7.38 2.84 -8.56
N ARG A 97 7.79 3.35 -9.72
CA ARG A 97 9.14 3.12 -10.28
C ARG A 97 9.72 4.41 -10.86
N PRO A 98 11.06 4.52 -10.96
CA PRO A 98 11.69 5.63 -11.67
C PRO A 98 11.42 5.52 -13.18
N VAL A 99 11.27 6.68 -13.83
CA VAL A 99 11.18 6.81 -15.29
C VAL A 99 12.58 7.01 -15.84
N ALA A 100 13.00 6.14 -16.77
CA ALA A 100 14.33 6.21 -17.35
C ALA A 100 14.54 7.51 -18.16
N GLY A 101 15.75 8.06 -18.09
CA GLY A 101 16.16 9.20 -18.92
C GLY A 101 15.76 10.59 -18.41
N PHE A 102 15.18 10.71 -17.20
CA PHE A 102 14.84 12.00 -16.59
C PHE A 102 15.89 12.46 -15.58
N MET A 103 16.25 13.75 -15.66
CA MET A 103 17.07 14.46 -14.67
C MET A 103 16.40 15.81 -14.34
N PRO A 104 15.96 16.06 -13.10
CA PRO A 104 16.06 15.17 -11.92
C PRO A 104 15.18 13.90 -12.04
N PRO A 105 15.40 12.89 -11.18
CA PRO A 105 14.62 11.66 -11.18
C PRO A 105 13.11 11.92 -11.12
N ARG A 106 12.36 11.26 -12.01
CA ARG A 106 10.90 11.25 -12.01
C ARG A 106 10.41 9.84 -11.70
N TYR A 107 9.28 9.74 -11.02
CA TYR A 107 8.64 8.47 -10.71
C TYR A 107 7.22 8.42 -11.25
N GLU A 108 6.77 7.23 -11.61
CA GLU A 108 5.42 6.95 -12.12
C GLU A 108 4.80 5.76 -11.38
N VAL A 109 3.47 5.71 -11.34
CA VAL A 109 2.72 4.54 -10.88
C VAL A 109 2.67 3.55 -12.04
N ALA A 110 3.50 2.53 -11.96
CA ALA A 110 3.68 1.57 -13.05
C ALA A 110 2.53 0.56 -13.13
N GLU A 111 2.00 0.14 -11.99
CA GLU A 111 0.90 -0.82 -11.89
C GLU A 111 0.27 -0.82 -10.48
N ILE A 112 -0.89 -1.46 -10.40
CA ILE A 112 -1.57 -1.80 -9.16
C ILE A 112 -1.49 -3.32 -8.99
N LEU A 113 -0.74 -3.78 -8.00
CA LEU A 113 -0.56 -5.19 -7.73
C LEU A 113 -1.74 -5.71 -6.91
N ASN A 114 -2.53 -6.62 -7.49
CA ASN A 114 -3.59 -7.32 -6.76
C ASN A 114 -3.01 -8.53 -6.01
N LEU A 115 -2.60 -8.31 -4.76
CA LEU A 115 -1.98 -9.32 -3.93
C LEU A 115 -2.92 -10.47 -3.57
N GLN A 116 -4.23 -10.22 -3.49
CA GLN A 116 -5.22 -11.26 -3.22
C GLN A 116 -5.35 -12.23 -4.42
N VAL A 117 -5.41 -11.71 -5.66
CA VAL A 117 -5.39 -12.54 -6.87
C VAL A 117 -4.08 -13.33 -6.96
N LEU A 118 -2.93 -12.68 -6.72
CA LEU A 118 -1.64 -13.36 -6.73
C LEU A 118 -1.59 -14.55 -5.75
N ARG A 119 -2.16 -14.38 -4.55
CA ARG A 119 -2.29 -15.46 -3.55
C ARG A 119 -3.20 -16.57 -4.05
N ASP A 120 -4.37 -16.23 -4.58
CA ASP A 120 -5.36 -17.23 -4.99
C ASP A 120 -4.86 -18.06 -6.18
N GLU A 121 -4.16 -17.44 -7.13
CA GLU A 121 -3.44 -18.15 -8.18
C GLU A 121 -2.29 -19.01 -7.64
N ALA A 122 -1.58 -18.55 -6.60
CA ALA A 122 -0.52 -19.37 -5.99
C ALA A 122 -1.08 -20.64 -5.36
N ARG A 123 -2.32 -20.62 -4.86
CA ARG A 123 -2.99 -21.81 -4.30
C ARG A 123 -3.27 -22.87 -5.36
N THR A 124 -3.65 -22.48 -6.58
CA THR A 124 -3.94 -23.44 -7.66
C THR A 124 -2.68 -24.18 -8.13
N ARG A 125 -1.50 -23.53 -8.05
CA ARG A 125 -0.19 -24.11 -8.38
C ARG A 125 0.35 -25.05 -7.31
N ARG A 126 -0.16 -25.02 -6.06
CA ARG A 126 0.34 -25.87 -4.96
C ARG A 126 -0.01 -27.35 -5.14
N SER A 127 -1.13 -27.60 -5.80
CA SER A 127 -1.65 -28.94 -6.08
C SER A 127 -1.19 -29.50 -7.43
N GLN A 128 -0.33 -28.77 -8.16
CA GLN A 128 0.38 -29.26 -9.35
C GLN A 128 1.74 -29.82 -8.93
#